data_AF-A0A1T2YWW4-F1
#
_entry.id   AF-A0A1T2YWW4-F1
#
_cell.length_a   1.000
_cell.length_b   1.000
_cell.length_c   1.000
_cell.angle_alpha   90.00
_cell.angle_beta   90.00
_cell.angle_gamma   90.00
#
_symmetry.space_group_name_H-M   'P 1'
#
loop_
_entity.id
_entity.type
_entity.pdbx_description
1 polymer ?
#
loop_
_entity_poly.entity_id
_entity_poly.type
_entity_poly.pdbx_seq_one_letter_code
_entity_poly.pdbx_strand_id
1 'polypeptide(L)'
;MKRAILSAMLPMIMANSVAATTTCPPIQSITQTQLPSGGYRYEATQPDGRLWKDDNPLALASYLADATFHDARYDAQNAAVICTYKGPMGNDASFSVSLKPVPGWNLRPVGDWRGTYCENPDVSKCSFQHQ
;
A
#
# COMPACT_ATOMS: atom_id res chain seq x y z
N MET A 1 56.09 -2.24 33.97
CA MET A 1 55.02 -1.28 34.36
C MET A 1 54.91 -0.26 33.23
N LYS A 2 53.79 0.11 32.59
CA LYS A 2 52.35 -0.17 32.65
C LYS A 2 51.85 -0.04 31.20
N ARG A 3 51.07 -1.00 30.68
CA ARG A 3 50.38 -0.87 29.39
C ARG A 3 49.15 0.00 29.60
N ALA A 4 49.03 1.13 28.89
CA ALA A 4 47.81 1.93 28.85
C ALA A 4 47.01 1.51 27.61
N ILE A 5 45.92 0.78 27.81
CA ILE A 5 44.93 0.47 26.77
C ILE A 5 43.92 1.61 26.80
N LEU A 6 43.97 2.49 25.81
CA LEU A 6 42.92 3.47 25.56
C LEU A 6 41.79 2.79 24.78
N SER A 7 40.75 2.34 25.50
CA SER A 7 39.49 1.93 24.91
C SER A 7 38.76 3.17 24.38
N ALA A 8 38.78 3.39 23.07
CA ALA A 8 37.91 4.33 22.40
C ALA A 8 36.49 3.72 22.33
N MET A 9 35.56 4.26 23.12
CA MET A 9 34.14 3.91 23.05
C MET A 9 33.56 4.56 21.80
N LEU A 10 33.11 3.77 20.82
CA LEU A 10 32.32 4.29 19.70
C LEU A 10 30.87 4.57 20.16
N PRO A 11 30.29 5.73 19.86
CA PRO A 11 28.87 5.96 20.09
C PRO A 11 28.05 5.10 19.11
N MET A 12 27.22 4.20 19.64
CA MET A 12 26.17 3.56 18.85
C MET A 12 25.09 4.60 18.51
N ILE A 13 25.01 4.98 17.24
CA ILE A 13 23.88 5.76 16.73
C ILE A 13 22.68 4.82 16.70
N MET A 14 21.80 4.95 17.68
CA MET A 14 20.49 4.28 17.70
C MET A 14 19.62 4.96 16.63
N ALA A 15 19.49 4.35 15.45
CA ALA A 15 18.56 4.80 14.44
C ALA A 15 17.13 4.57 14.96
N ASN A 16 16.46 5.63 15.38
CA ASN A 16 15.02 5.58 15.69
C ASN A 16 14.27 5.32 14.38
N SER A 17 13.72 4.12 14.21
CA SER A 17 12.86 3.76 13.09
C SER A 17 11.54 4.53 13.20
N VAL A 18 11.45 5.67 12.51
CA VAL A 18 10.17 6.37 12.30
C VAL A 18 9.23 5.43 11.52
N ALA A 19 8.03 5.20 12.05
CA ALA A 19 7.00 4.43 11.35
C ALA A 19 6.64 5.16 10.05
N ALA A 20 6.92 4.55 8.90
CA ALA A 20 6.58 5.14 7.62
C ALA A 20 5.06 5.18 7.47
N THR A 21 4.54 6.36 7.08
CA THR A 21 3.13 6.53 6.78
C THR A 21 2.91 6.20 5.31
N THR A 22 1.95 5.33 5.05
CA THR A 22 1.63 4.77 3.74
C THR A 22 0.17 5.05 3.42
N THR A 23 -0.17 5.22 2.14
CA THR A 23 -1.55 5.21 1.67
C THR A 23 -1.68 4.39 0.39
N CYS A 24 -2.92 4.16 -0.06
CA CYS A 24 -3.24 3.57 -1.35
C CYS A 24 -2.58 4.35 -2.50
N PRO A 25 -2.12 3.67 -3.56
CA PRO A 25 -1.45 4.36 -4.67
C PRO A 25 -2.42 5.33 -5.35
N PRO A 26 -1.98 6.53 -5.74
CA PRO A 26 -2.79 7.37 -6.59
C PRO A 26 -2.98 6.69 -7.94
N ILE A 27 -4.15 6.82 -8.58
CA ILE A 27 -4.48 6.03 -9.78
C ILE A 27 -3.48 6.25 -10.93
N GLN A 28 -2.95 7.46 -11.07
CA GLN A 28 -1.93 7.79 -12.07
C GLN A 28 -0.59 7.09 -11.87
N SER A 29 -0.36 6.46 -10.71
CA SER A 29 0.84 5.65 -10.44
C SER A 29 0.61 4.16 -10.67
N ILE A 30 -0.63 3.75 -10.93
CA ILE A 30 -0.98 2.35 -11.18
C ILE A 30 -0.76 2.07 -12.66
N THR A 31 -0.01 1.01 -12.96
CA THR A 31 0.17 0.48 -14.30
C THR A 31 -0.72 -0.74 -14.50
N GLN A 32 -1.24 -0.94 -15.71
CA GLN A 32 -1.97 -2.16 -16.07
C GLN A 32 -1.20 -2.99 -17.10
N THR A 33 -1.15 -4.31 -16.91
CA THR A 33 -0.53 -5.28 -17.81
C THR A 33 -1.54 -6.34 -18.20
N GLN A 34 -1.70 -6.62 -19.50
CA GLN A 34 -2.66 -7.62 -19.96
C GLN A 34 -2.26 -9.03 -19.51
N LEU A 35 -3.23 -9.82 -19.03
CA LEU A 35 -3.00 -11.21 -18.62
C LEU A 35 -3.22 -12.18 -19.80
N PRO A 36 -2.49 -13.32 -19.84
CA PRO A 36 -2.70 -14.35 -20.87
C PRO A 36 -4.13 -14.91 -20.90
N SER A 37 -4.80 -14.94 -19.76
CA SER A 37 -6.19 -15.43 -19.60
C SER A 37 -7.26 -14.42 -20.00
N GLY A 38 -6.88 -13.23 -20.46
CA GLY A 38 -7.76 -12.07 -20.51
C GLY A 38 -7.78 -11.30 -19.20
N GLY A 39 -8.27 -10.06 -19.25
CA GLY A 39 -8.20 -9.11 -18.15
C GLY A 39 -6.82 -8.48 -17.97
N TYR A 40 -6.61 -7.88 -16.79
CA TYR A 40 -5.44 -7.08 -16.49
C TYR A 40 -4.92 -7.31 -15.07
N ARG A 41 -3.60 -7.21 -14.92
CA ARG A 41 -2.89 -7.03 -13.66
C ARG A 41 -2.66 -5.55 -13.41
N TYR A 42 -2.88 -5.10 -12.19
CA TYR A 42 -2.64 -3.74 -11.74
C TYR A 42 -1.50 -3.70 -10.74
N GLU A 43 -0.53 -2.81 -10.94
CA GLU A 43 0.67 -2.71 -10.12
C GLU A 43 1.05 -1.25 -9.82
N ALA A 44 1.53 -0.99 -8.61
CA ALA A 44 2.15 0.29 -8.26
C ALA A 44 3.29 0.07 -7.26
N THR A 45 4.43 0.72 -7.48
CA THR A 45 5.60 0.61 -6.60
C THR A 45 5.73 1.82 -5.70
N GLN A 46 5.97 1.60 -4.42
CA GLN A 46 6.21 2.65 -3.45
C GLN A 46 7.68 3.10 -3.43
N PRO A 47 7.98 4.30 -2.92
CA PRO A 47 9.36 4.80 -2.83
C PRO A 47 10.33 3.87 -2.08
N ASP A 48 9.82 3.04 -1.16
CA ASP A 48 10.60 2.06 -0.41
C ASP A 48 10.66 0.67 -1.05
N GLY A 49 10.18 0.53 -2.30
CA GLY A 49 10.23 -0.70 -3.09
C GLY A 49 9.09 -1.68 -2.82
N ARG A 50 8.14 -1.36 -1.93
CA ARG A 50 6.94 -2.19 -1.75
C ARG A 50 6.05 -2.15 -2.98
N LEU A 51 5.43 -3.29 -3.29
CA LEU A 51 4.60 -3.47 -4.47
C LEU A 51 3.13 -3.66 -4.08
N TRP A 52 2.27 -2.79 -4.59
CA TRP A 52 0.83 -3.02 -4.69
C TRP A 52 0.57 -3.86 -5.92
N LYS A 53 -0.23 -4.92 -5.79
CA LYS A 53 -0.59 -5.77 -6.92
C LYS A 53 -1.89 -6.52 -6.70
N ASP A 54 -2.70 -6.61 -7.75
CA ASP A 54 -3.74 -7.63 -7.91
C ASP A 54 -4.10 -7.83 -9.39
N ASP A 55 -4.78 -8.93 -9.66
CA ASP A 55 -5.25 -9.34 -10.98
C ASP A 55 -6.78 -9.23 -11.06
N ASN A 56 -7.31 -8.70 -12.15
CA ASN A 56 -8.73 -8.81 -12.51
C ASN A 56 -8.84 -9.47 -13.90
N PRO A 57 -9.15 -10.77 -13.98
CA PRO A 57 -9.22 -11.51 -15.25
C PRO A 57 -10.40 -11.09 -16.13
N LEU A 58 -11.34 -10.28 -15.61
CA LEU A 58 -12.50 -9.77 -16.32
C LEU A 58 -12.39 -8.27 -16.64
N ALA A 59 -11.29 -7.62 -16.27
CA ALA A 59 -11.13 -6.19 -16.50
C ALA A 59 -11.07 -5.83 -17.99
N LEU A 60 -11.75 -4.76 -18.35
CA LEU A 60 -11.62 -4.13 -19.66
C LEU A 60 -10.45 -3.14 -19.67
N ALA A 61 -9.92 -2.86 -20.86
CA ALA A 61 -8.77 -1.97 -21.05
C ALA A 61 -9.01 -0.54 -20.52
N SER A 62 -10.28 -0.10 -20.45
CA SER A 62 -10.66 1.23 -19.99
C SER A 62 -10.70 1.34 -18.46
N TYR A 63 -10.74 0.24 -17.71
CA TYR A 63 -11.02 0.26 -16.28
C TYR A 63 -10.05 1.13 -15.48
N LEU A 64 -8.76 1.15 -15.84
CA LEU A 64 -7.79 2.02 -15.18
C LEU A 64 -8.06 3.50 -15.44
N ALA A 65 -8.47 3.87 -16.66
CA ALA A 65 -8.73 5.25 -17.04
C ALA A 65 -10.05 5.77 -16.48
N ASP A 66 -11.04 4.88 -16.31
CA ASP A 66 -12.40 5.24 -15.91
C ASP A 66 -12.58 5.29 -14.38
N ALA A 67 -11.68 4.65 -13.62
CA ALA A 67 -11.84 4.50 -12.19
C ALA A 67 -11.28 5.68 -11.38
N THR A 68 -11.74 5.80 -10.14
CA THR A 68 -11.15 6.64 -9.10
C THR A 68 -11.06 5.86 -7.79
N PHE A 69 -10.21 6.31 -6.86
CA PHE A 69 -10.16 5.71 -5.53
C PHE A 69 -11.55 5.71 -4.88
N HIS A 70 -11.96 4.56 -4.35
CA HIS A 70 -13.26 4.38 -3.70
C HIS A 70 -13.08 4.08 -2.21
N ASP A 71 -12.29 3.07 -1.88
CA ASP A 71 -12.09 2.65 -0.49
C ASP A 71 -10.77 1.93 -0.24
N ALA A 72 -10.39 1.86 1.04
CA ALA A 72 -9.32 1.02 1.55
C ALA A 72 -9.86 0.07 2.63
N ARG A 73 -9.45 -1.20 2.57
CA ARG A 73 -9.83 -2.26 3.50
C ARG A 73 -8.60 -2.93 4.07
N TYR A 74 -8.58 -3.13 5.37
CA TYR A 74 -7.63 -4.02 6.02
C TYR A 74 -8.22 -5.42 6.12
N ASP A 75 -7.60 -6.37 5.43
CA ASP A 75 -7.87 -7.79 5.54
C ASP A 75 -6.96 -8.40 6.60
N ALA A 76 -7.52 -8.60 7.80
CA ALA A 76 -6.80 -9.18 8.93
C ALA A 76 -6.40 -10.65 8.72
N GLN A 77 -7.12 -11.40 7.87
CA GLN A 77 -6.82 -12.82 7.63
C GLN A 77 -5.55 -12.95 6.77
N ASN A 78 -5.42 -12.08 5.79
CA ASN A 78 -4.27 -12.05 4.87
C ASN A 78 -3.22 -11.00 5.27
N ALA A 79 -3.44 -10.27 6.37
CA ALA A 79 -2.63 -9.15 6.84
C ALA A 79 -2.29 -8.14 5.73
N ALA A 80 -3.27 -7.84 4.88
CA ALA A 80 -3.11 -7.03 3.68
C ALA A 80 -3.98 -5.76 3.73
N VAL A 81 -3.53 -4.72 3.06
CA VAL A 81 -4.41 -3.57 2.72
C VAL A 81 -4.82 -3.71 1.28
N ILE A 82 -6.11 -3.60 1.03
CA ILE A 82 -6.74 -3.70 -0.28
C ILE A 82 -7.31 -2.32 -0.60
N CYS A 83 -6.89 -1.73 -1.71
CA CYS A 83 -7.40 -0.47 -2.20
C CYS A 83 -8.30 -0.73 -3.40
N THR A 84 -9.53 -0.25 -3.35
CA THR A 84 -10.54 -0.44 -4.41
C THR A 84 -10.69 0.84 -5.22
N TYR A 85 -10.70 0.70 -6.54
CA TYR A 85 -10.93 1.78 -7.49
C TYR A 85 -12.17 1.42 -8.31
N LYS A 86 -13.07 2.38 -8.47
CA LYS A 86 -14.33 2.19 -9.20
C LYS A 86 -14.60 3.33 -10.16
N GLY A 87 -15.23 3.00 -11.27
CA GLY A 87 -15.80 3.98 -12.20
C GLY A 87 -16.96 4.76 -11.58
N PRO A 88 -17.39 5.84 -12.25
CA PRO A 88 -18.57 6.59 -11.85
C PRO A 88 -19.84 5.73 -11.89
N MET A 89 -20.92 6.21 -11.27
CA MET A 89 -22.20 5.51 -11.27
C MET A 89 -22.65 5.14 -12.71
N GLY A 90 -22.93 3.85 -12.93
CA GLY A 90 -23.31 3.31 -14.24
C GLY A 90 -22.15 2.83 -15.12
N ASN A 91 -20.90 2.98 -14.67
CA ASN A 91 -19.72 2.37 -15.27
C ASN A 91 -19.32 1.11 -14.47
N ASP A 92 -18.91 0.06 -15.16
CA ASP A 92 -18.56 -1.25 -14.61
C ASP A 92 -17.09 -1.39 -14.19
N ALA A 93 -16.28 -0.35 -14.41
CA ALA A 93 -14.88 -0.34 -14.00
C ALA A 93 -14.77 -0.55 -12.51
N SER A 94 -14.10 -1.64 -12.14
CA SER A 94 -13.75 -1.93 -10.76
C SER A 94 -12.50 -2.79 -10.75
N PHE A 95 -11.50 -2.36 -9.99
CA PHE A 95 -10.32 -3.18 -9.72
C PHE A 95 -9.78 -2.86 -8.32
N SER A 96 -8.90 -3.73 -7.86
CA SER A 96 -8.19 -3.55 -6.60
C SER A 96 -6.69 -3.65 -6.83
N VAL A 97 -5.94 -3.10 -5.88
CA VAL A 97 -4.54 -3.45 -5.67
C VAL A 97 -4.34 -3.75 -4.20
N SER A 98 -3.61 -4.81 -3.89
CA SER A 98 -3.32 -5.21 -2.52
C SER A 98 -1.85 -5.01 -2.20
N LEU A 99 -1.59 -4.46 -1.01
CA LEU A 99 -0.30 -4.51 -0.38
C LEU A 99 -0.31 -5.68 0.60
N LYS A 100 0.28 -6.79 0.16
CA LYS A 100 0.43 -8.00 0.96
C LYS A 100 1.42 -7.77 2.10
N PRO A 101 1.28 -8.50 3.23
CA PRO A 101 2.06 -8.27 4.42
C PRO A 101 3.56 -8.33 4.15
N VAL A 102 4.28 -7.39 4.74
CA VAL A 102 5.72 -7.50 4.99
C VAL A 102 5.89 -8.11 6.39
N PRO A 103 6.72 -9.15 6.59
CA PRO A 103 6.94 -9.74 7.91
C PRO A 103 7.29 -8.68 8.97
N GLY A 104 6.58 -8.70 10.11
CA GLY A 104 6.73 -7.71 11.20
C GLY A 104 5.66 -6.61 11.24
N TRP A 105 4.78 -6.54 10.24
CA TRP A 105 3.77 -5.51 10.12
C TRP A 105 2.73 -5.47 11.23
N ASN A 106 2.76 -4.39 12.02
CA ASN A 106 1.62 -3.93 12.81
C ASN A 106 0.98 -2.71 12.13
N LEU A 107 -0.15 -2.95 11.48
CA LEU A 107 -0.86 -1.89 10.77
C LEU A 107 -1.59 -1.00 11.76
N ARG A 108 -1.27 0.29 11.72
CA ARG A 108 -1.94 1.31 12.55
C ARG A 108 -2.67 2.26 11.62
N PRO A 109 -4.01 2.18 11.52
CA PRO A 109 -4.80 3.12 10.75
C PRO A 109 -4.51 4.57 11.16
N VAL A 110 -4.30 5.44 10.18
CA VAL A 110 -4.06 6.89 10.38
C VAL A 110 -5.00 7.66 9.46
N GLY A 111 -5.95 8.38 10.04
CA GLY A 111 -6.96 9.14 9.30
C GLY A 111 -8.37 8.61 9.55
N ASP A 112 -9.23 8.66 8.54
CA ASP A 112 -10.69 8.54 8.68
C ASP A 112 -11.18 7.08 8.65
N TRP A 113 -10.44 6.19 9.31
CA TRP A 113 -10.77 4.77 9.38
C TRP A 113 -11.90 4.51 10.38
N ARG A 114 -12.79 3.59 10.00
CA ARG A 114 -13.87 3.02 10.82
C ARG A 114 -13.60 1.52 10.98
N GLY A 115 -12.88 1.17 12.04
CA GLY A 115 -12.39 -0.20 12.22
C GLY A 115 -11.37 -0.57 11.15
N THR A 116 -11.67 -1.57 10.33
CA THR A 116 -10.79 -2.05 9.25
C THR A 116 -11.06 -1.41 7.90
N TYR A 117 -11.81 -0.32 7.85
CA TYR A 117 -12.30 0.26 6.61
C TYR A 117 -12.14 1.77 6.54
N CYS A 118 -11.81 2.31 5.36
CA CYS A 118 -11.79 3.73 5.07
C CYS A 118 -12.45 4.01 3.71
N GLU A 119 -13.41 4.93 3.69
CA GLU A 119 -14.29 5.20 2.56
C GLU A 119 -14.24 6.69 2.15
N ASN A 120 -13.20 7.41 2.62
CA ASN A 120 -13.03 8.81 2.31
C ASN A 120 -12.49 8.96 0.88
N PRO A 121 -13.12 9.74 -0.01
CA PRO A 121 -12.66 9.88 -1.40
C PRO A 121 -11.28 10.53 -1.52
N ASP A 122 -10.84 11.30 -0.52
CA ASP A 122 -9.45 11.75 -0.42
C ASP A 122 -8.57 10.61 0.11
N VAL A 123 -7.83 9.98 -0.80
CA VAL A 123 -6.93 8.86 -0.51
C VAL A 123 -5.93 9.16 0.62
N SER A 124 -5.54 10.42 0.82
CA SER A 124 -4.62 10.80 1.91
C SER A 124 -5.24 10.60 3.30
N LYS A 125 -6.58 10.58 3.40
CA LYS A 125 -7.33 10.30 4.63
C LYS A 125 -7.43 8.81 4.94
N CYS A 126 -7.08 7.94 3.99
CA CYS A 126 -7.01 6.49 4.17
C CYS A 126 -5.55 6.01 4.35
N SER A 127 -4.79 6.74 5.16
CA SER A 127 -3.39 6.43 5.44
C SER A 127 -3.24 5.41 6.56
N PHE A 128 -2.07 4.80 6.68
CA PHE A 128 -1.75 3.87 7.75
C PHE A 128 -0.25 3.84 7.99
N GLN A 129 0.13 3.61 9.23
CA GLN A 129 1.52 3.39 9.60
C GLN A 129 1.83 1.91 9.64
N HIS A 130 3.08 1.60 9.34
CA HIS A 130 3.67 0.29 9.57
C HIS A 130 4.99 0.44 10.31
N GLN A 131 5.29 -0.54 11.15
CA GLN A 131 6.54 -0.71 11.90
C GLN A 131 7.12 -2.07 11.58
#